data_AF-A0A8X6Y7R8-F1
#
_entry.id   AF-A0A8X6Y7R8-F1
#
_cell.length_a   1.000
_cell.length_b   1.000
_cell.length_c   1.000
_cell.angle_alpha   90.00
_cell.angle_beta   90.00
_cell.angle_gamma   90.00
#
_symmetry.space_group_name_H-M   'P 1'
#
loop_
_entity.id
_entity.type
_entity.pdbx_description
1 polymer ?
#
loop_
_entity_poly.entity_id
_entity_poly.type
_entity_poly.pdbx_seq_one_letter_code
_entity_poly.pdbx_strand_id
1 'polypeptide(L)' 'MDVSKELVRGCLLYDFKVGLLAAASSRRICRVFGDIAVNERTTRHWFQKFRLGDLSLCDKARTGRS' A
#
# COMPACT_ATOMS: atom_id res chain seq x y z
N MET A 1 2.81 -3.70 -18.06
CA MET A 1 1.50 -3.41 -17.47
C MET A 1 1.71 -2.30 -16.47
N ASP A 2 1.19 -1.10 -16.75
CA ASP A 2 1.24 0.00 -15.79
C ASP A 2 0.24 -0.28 -14.67
N VAL A 3 0.74 -0.85 -13.57
CA VAL A 3 -0.07 -1.09 -12.39
C VAL A 3 -0.22 0.26 -11.68
N SER A 4 -1.43 0.82 -11.73
CA SER A 4 -1.73 2.08 -11.05
C SER A 4 -1.41 1.99 -9.56
N LYS A 5 -0.75 3.02 -9.01
CA LYS A 5 -0.40 3.06 -7.58
C LYS A 5 -1.64 3.00 -6.68
N GLU A 6 -2.78 3.54 -7.10
CA GLU A 6 -4.04 3.39 -6.35
C GLU A 6 -4.51 1.95 -6.28
N LEU A 7 -4.32 1.15 -7.33
CA LEU A 7 -4.72 -0.26 -7.35
C LEU A 7 -3.92 -1.06 -6.31
N VAL A 8 -2.60 -0.88 -6.29
CA VAL A 8 -1.73 -1.51 -5.29
C VAL A 8 -2.16 -1.13 -3.87
N ARG A 9 -2.45 0.16 -3.64
CA ARG A 9 -2.90 0.64 -2.33
C ARG A 9 -4.29 0.11 -1.95
N GLY A 10 -5.18 -0.05 -2.93
CA GLY A 10 -6.48 -0.71 -2.74
C GLY A 10 -6.33 -2.16 -2.31
N CYS A 11 -5.41 -2.91 -2.94
CA CYS A 11 -5.07 -4.27 -2.52
C CYS A 11 -4.47 -4.31 -1.10
N LEU A 12 -3.59 -3.37 -0.76
CA LEU A 12 -3.05 -3.24 0.60
C LEU A 12 -4.16 -2.98 1.64
N LEU A 13 -5.13 -2.13 1.31
CA LEU A 13 -6.27 -1.85 2.19
C LEU A 13 -7.15 -3.08 2.38
N TYR A 14 -7.40 -3.83 1.31
CA TYR A 14 -8.12 -5.10 1.37
C TYR A 14 -7.40 -6.10 2.29
N ASP A 15 -6.11 -6.35 2.05
CA ASP A 15 -5.30 -7.27 2.85
C ASP A 15 -5.21 -6.82 4.32
N PHE A 16 -5.16 -5.51 4.58
CA PHE A 16 -5.24 -4.96 5.94
C PHE A 16 -6.57 -5.29 6.63
N LYS A 17 -7.70 -5.13 5.94
CA LYS A 17 -9.03 -5.47 6.47
C LYS A 17 -9.22 -6.97 6.69
N VAL A 18 -8.58 -7.80 5.86
CA VAL A 18 -8.52 -9.26 6.04
C VAL A 18 -7.68 -9.66 7.26
N GLY A 19 -6.83 -8.75 7.78
CA GLY A 19 -5.97 -9.01 8.93
C GLY A 19 -4.62 -9.64 8.56
N LEU A 20 -4.20 -9.52 7.29
CA LEU A 20 -2.88 -10.00 6.87
C LEU A 20 -1.76 -9.13 7.46
N LEU A 21 -0.56 -9.70 7.51
CA LEU A 21 0.64 -8.95 7.88
C LEU A 21 1.17 -8.18 6.67
N ALA A 22 1.76 -7.01 6.92
CA ALA A 22 2.37 -6.16 5.88
C ALA A 22 3.36 -6.94 4.98
N ALA A 23 4.23 -7.77 5.57
CA ALA A 23 5.19 -8.57 4.83
C ALA A 23 4.53 -9.67 3.95
N ALA A 24 3.40 -10.22 4.39
CA ALA A 24 2.64 -11.19 3.61
C ALA A 24 1.94 -10.50 2.42
N SER A 25 1.34 -9.34 2.68
CA SER A 25 0.68 -8.52 1.66
C SER A 25 1.65 -8.05 0.58
N SER A 26 2.86 -7.58 0.96
CA SER A 26 3.87 -7.15 -0.01
C SER A 26 4.30 -8.28 -0.94
N ARG A 27 4.59 -9.47 -0.40
CA ARG A 27 4.94 -10.65 -1.22
C ARG A 27 3.79 -11.08 -2.13
N ARG A 28 2.55 -11.04 -1.64
CA ARG A 28 1.36 -11.39 -2.42
C ARG A 28 1.17 -10.44 -3.60
N ILE A 29 1.30 -9.13 -3.37
CA ILE A 29 1.19 -8.10 -4.39
C ILE A 29 2.33 -8.23 -5.41
N CYS A 30 3.58 -8.39 -4.96
CA CYS A 30 4.71 -8.63 -5.86
C CYS A 30 4.51 -9.87 -6.74
N ARG A 31 3.92 -10.95 -6.20
CA ARG A 31 3.61 -12.15 -6.98
C ARG A 31 2.57 -11.93 -8.08
N VAL A 32 1.60 -11.03 -7.88
CA VAL A 32 0.52 -10.75 -8.84
C VAL A 32 0.92 -9.68 -9.84
N PHE A 33 1.57 -8.61 -9.37
CA PHE A 33 1.83 -7.39 -10.14
C PHE A 33 3.30 -7.25 -10.59
N GLY A 34 4.17 -8.19 -10.20
CA GLY A 34 5.61 -8.19 -10.47
C GLY A 34 6.44 -7.71 -9.26
N ASP A 35 7.69 -8.19 -9.17
CA ASP A 35 8.56 -8.02 -7.99
C ASP A 35 8.80 -6.57 -7.55
N ILE A 36 8.57 -5.60 -8.45
CA ILE A 36 8.83 -4.17 -8.23
C ILE A 36 7.53 -3.39 -7.88
N ALA A 37 6.39 -4.07 -7.75
CA ALA A 37 5.10 -3.42 -7.54
C ALA A 37 4.99 -2.68 -6.20
N VAL A 38 5.53 -3.25 -5.12
CA VAL A 38 5.58 -2.60 -3.81
C VAL A 38 6.70 -3.17 -2.95
N ASN A 39 7.41 -2.32 -2.21
CA ASN A 39 8.36 -2.79 -1.21
C ASN A 39 7.69 -2.94 0.17
N GLU A 40 8.30 -3.74 1.04
CA GLU A 40 7.75 -3.98 2.38
C GLU A 40 7.68 -2.69 3.22
N ARG A 41 8.64 -1.77 3.07
CA ARG A 41 8.67 -0.49 3.78
C ARG A 41 7.44 0.37 3.47
N THR A 42 7.09 0.49 2.19
CA THR A 42 5.91 1.18 1.68
C THR A 42 4.66 0.49 2.18
N THR A 43 4.62 -0.83 2.13
CA THR A 43 3.49 -1.62 2.65
C THR A 43 3.25 -1.37 4.14
N ARG A 44 4.31 -1.38 4.96
CA ARG A 44 4.22 -1.05 6.39
C ARG A 44 3.74 0.38 6.62
N HIS A 45 4.23 1.36 5.85
CA HIS A 45 3.78 2.75 5.95
C HIS A 45 2.28 2.88 5.68
N TRP A 46 1.76 2.22 4.64
CA TRP A 46 0.34 2.18 4.34
C TRP A 46 -0.48 1.52 5.45
N PHE A 47 0.01 0.40 6.00
CA PHE A 47 -0.64 -0.27 7.11
C PHE A 47 -0.68 0.60 8.38
N GLN A 48 0.36 1.38 8.66
CA GLN A 48 0.34 2.35 9.75
C GLN A 48 -0.70 3.44 9.51
N LYS A 49 -0.78 3.97 8.28
CA LYS A 49 -1.79 4.96 7.88
C LYS A 49 -3.22 4.41 8.09
N PHE A 50 -3.47 3.17 7.68
CA PHE A 50 -4.77 2.52 7.89
C PHE A 50 -5.11 2.27 9.36
N ARG A 51 -4.12 1.92 10.20
CA ARG A 51 -4.32 1.81 11.66
C ARG A 51 -4.70 3.14 12.31
N LEU A 52 -4.25 4.25 11.75
CA LEU A 52 -4.62 5.60 12.19
C LEU A 52 -6.00 6.05 11.65
N GLY A 53 -6.72 5.17 10.93
CA GLY A 53 -8.04 5.45 10.37
C GLY A 53 -8.03 6.18 9.03
N ASP A 54 -6.85 6.51 8.49
CA ASP A 54 -6.73 7.20 7.21
C ASP A 54 -6.71 6.18 6.05
N LEU A 55 -7.89 5.90 5.49
CA LEU A 55 -8.09 4.95 4.41
C LEU A 55 -7.93 5.57 3.01
N SER A 56 -7.42 6.81 2.91
CA SER A 56 -7.27 7.49 1.62
C SER A 56 -6.17 6.83 0.77
N LEU A 57 -6.52 6.35 -0.43
CA LEU A 57 -5.58 5.68 -1.34
C LEU A 57 -4.68 6.66 -2.11
N CYS A 58 -4.99 7.95 -2.08
CA CYS A 58 -4.15 8.99 -2.66
C CYS A 58 -3.06 9.43 -1.67
N ASP A 59 -1.94 9.89 -2.23
CA ASP A 59 -1.00 10.66 -1.42
C ASP A 59 -1.68 11.98 -1.05
N LYS A 60 -1.48 12.43 0.19
CA LYS A 60 -1.87 13.79 0.55
C LYS A 60 -1.08 14.75 -0.34
N ALA A 61 -1.73 15.84 -0.76
CA ALA A 61 -1.05 16.90 -1.47
C ALA A 61 0.21 17.28 -0.67
N ARG A 62 1.38 17.17 -1.31
CA ARG A 62 2.62 17.60 -0.68
C ARG A 62 2.55 19.11 -0.57
N THR A 63 2.18 19.62 0.60
CA THR A 63 2.46 21.01 0.96
C THR A 63 3.97 21.14 0.88
N GLY A 64 4.48 21.83 -0.16
CA GLY A 64 5.90 22.03 -0.33
C GLY A 64 6.51 22.60 0.94
N ARG A 65 7.67 22.09 1.35
CA ARG A 65 8.49 22.81 2.32
C ARG A 65 9.00 24.04 1.58
N SER A 66 8.46 25.21 1.92
CA SER A 66 9.10 26.50 1.65
C SER A 66 10.46 26.56 2.34
#